data_AF-A0A087UXF6-F1
#
_entry.id   AF-A0A087UXF6-F1
#
_cell.length_a   1.000
_cell.length_b   1.000
_cell.length_c   1.000
_cell.angle_alpha   90.00
_cell.angle_beta   90.00
_cell.angle_gamma   90.00
#
_symmetry.space_group_name_H-M   'P 1'
#
loop_
_entity.id
_entity.type
_entity.pdbx_description
1 polymer ?
#
loop_
_entity_poly.entity_id
_entity_poly.type
_entity_poly.pdbx_seq_one_letter_code
_entity_poly.pdbx_strand_id
1 'polypeptide(L)'
;MKPLFINKSMDPSSLKNVNGKQLAVYWRANKRVCMTSSMFGDWFCNSFVLDVQRYLEKKNFSLKVLLLGNTPGHLKELEHPNVKIIFLPPNTASLIQPLDQGVISTFKAYYV
;
A
#
# COMPACT_ATOMS: atom_id res chain seq x y z
N MET A 1 4.80 8.99 3.57
CA MET A 1 4.49 7.56 3.70
C MET A 1 5.26 6.82 2.64
N LYS A 2 5.91 5.72 3.01
CA LYS A 2 6.76 4.94 2.13
C LYS A 2 5.91 3.88 1.39
N PRO A 3 5.84 3.88 0.04
CA PRO A 3 5.03 2.90 -0.71
C PRO A 3 5.58 1.47 -0.58
N LEU A 4 4.69 0.47 -0.66
CA LEU A 4 5.07 -0.95 -0.74
C LEU A 4 5.38 -1.33 -2.18
N PHE A 5 6.56 -1.92 -2.41
CA PHE A 5 7.00 -2.40 -3.71
C PHE A 5 7.26 -3.91 -3.65
N ILE A 6 6.64 -4.65 -4.56
CA ILE A 6 6.76 -6.11 -4.65
C ILE A 6 7.53 -6.45 -5.92
N ASN A 7 8.67 -7.11 -5.78
CA ASN A 7 9.49 -7.57 -6.89
C ASN A 7 9.55 -9.11 -6.95
N LYS A 8 10.10 -9.67 -8.03
CA LYS A 8 10.43 -11.10 -8.11
C LYS A 8 11.54 -11.53 -7.14
N SER A 9 12.52 -10.66 -6.92
CA SER A 9 13.71 -10.93 -6.10
C SER A 9 13.83 -9.94 -4.94
N MET A 10 14.32 -10.41 -3.79
CA MET A 10 14.68 -9.53 -2.66
C MET A 10 15.86 -8.63 -3.05
N ASP A 11 16.85 -9.18 -3.74
CA ASP A 11 18.04 -8.46 -4.18
C ASP A 11 18.16 -8.59 -5.71
N PRO A 12 17.51 -7.71 -6.49
CA PRO A 12 17.63 -7.74 -7.94
C PRO A 12 19.02 -7.24 -8.36
N SER A 13 19.58 -7.85 -9.41
CA SER A 13 20.90 -7.45 -9.95
C SER A 13 20.94 -5.99 -10.42
N SER A 14 19.80 -5.42 -10.82
CA SER A 14 19.68 -4.00 -11.18
C SER A 14 19.91 -3.03 -10.00
N LEU A 15 19.80 -3.51 -8.76
CA LEU A 15 20.06 -2.73 -7.54
C LEU A 15 21.34 -3.19 -6.84
N LYS A 16 22.26 -3.83 -7.56
CA LYS A 16 23.55 -4.25 -7.01
C LYS A 16 24.28 -3.01 -6.45
N ASN A 17 24.76 -3.11 -5.21
CA ASN A 17 25.39 -2.03 -4.43
C ASN A 17 24.45 -0.92 -3.94
N VAL A 18 23.13 -1.04 -4.12
CA VAL A 18 22.16 -0.13 -3.51
C VAL A 18 21.77 -0.65 -2.14
N ASN A 19 21.83 0.20 -1.12
CA ASN A 19 21.35 -0.15 0.20
C ASN A 19 19.81 -0.13 0.22
N GLY A 20 19.18 -1.31 0.26
CA GLY A 20 17.72 -1.45 0.29
C GLY A 20 17.03 -0.68 1.42
N LYS A 21 17.73 -0.40 2.53
CA LYS A 21 17.19 0.42 3.63
C LYS A 21 17.06 1.90 3.26
N GLN A 22 17.90 2.40 2.35
CA GLN A 22 17.87 3.78 1.87
C GLN A 22 16.80 4.02 0.81
N LEU A 23 16.23 2.96 0.23
CA LEU A 23 15.15 3.09 -0.73
C LEU A 23 13.92 3.73 -0.08
N ALA A 24 13.25 4.62 -0.80
CA ALA A 24 11.99 5.22 -0.38
C ALA A 24 10.78 4.28 -0.59
N VAL A 25 10.98 2.96 -0.62
CA VAL A 25 9.92 1.92 -0.73
C VAL A 25 10.09 0.79 0.29
N TYR A 26 9.01 0.28 0.86
CA TYR A 26 9.04 -0.99 1.59
C TYR A 26 9.21 -2.10 0.57
N TRP A 27 10.37 -2.72 0.56
CA TRP A 27 10.68 -3.77 -0.40
C TRP A 27 10.18 -5.12 0.08
N ARG A 28 9.52 -5.88 -0.80
CA ARG A 28 9.15 -7.27 -0.60
C ARG A 28 9.38 -8.06 -1.88
N ALA A 29 9.61 -9.36 -1.75
CA ALA A 29 9.75 -10.26 -2.89
C ALA A 29 8.67 -11.33 -2.91
N ASN A 30 8.10 -11.55 -4.09
CA ASN A 30 7.22 -12.66 -4.41
C ASN A 30 7.44 -13.06 -5.87
N LYS A 31 7.64 -14.36 -6.15
CA LYS A 31 7.82 -14.88 -7.51
C LYS A 31 6.65 -14.52 -8.44
N ARG A 32 5.44 -14.40 -7.90
CA ARG A 32 4.22 -14.01 -8.65
C ARG A 32 4.08 -12.50 -8.85
N VAL A 33 4.94 -11.68 -8.24
CA VAL A 33 4.87 -10.20 -8.26
C VAL A 33 3.48 -9.69 -7.88
N CYS A 34 2.86 -10.35 -6.91
CA CYS A 34 1.50 -10.07 -6.47
C CYS A 34 1.46 -9.97 -4.95
N MET A 35 0.54 -9.17 -4.44
CA MET A 35 0.27 -9.06 -3.01
C MET A 35 -0.36 -10.37 -2.49
N THR A 36 0.11 -10.85 -1.34
CA THR A 36 -0.57 -11.93 -0.58
C THR A 36 -1.28 -11.35 0.63
N SER A 37 -2.22 -12.11 1.21
CA SER A 37 -2.93 -11.70 2.43
C SER A 37 -1.96 -11.42 3.58
N SER A 38 -0.96 -12.29 3.77
CA SER A 38 0.06 -12.14 4.81
C SER A 38 0.92 -10.90 4.62
N MET A 39 1.33 -10.60 3.37
CA MET A 39 2.10 -9.39 3.06
C MET A 39 1.28 -8.13 3.29
N PHE A 40 -0.01 -8.14 2.93
CA PHE A 40 -0.89 -7.01 3.17
C PHE A 40 -1.10 -6.79 4.67
N GLY A 41 -1.36 -7.85 5.45
CA GLY A 41 -1.52 -7.74 6.90
C GLY A 41 -0.26 -7.20 7.60
N ASP A 42 0.91 -7.73 7.24
CA ASP A 42 2.21 -7.21 7.71
C ASP A 42 2.38 -5.73 7.37
N TRP A 43 2.16 -5.35 6.11
CA TRP A 43 2.25 -3.96 5.68
C TRP A 43 1.24 -3.06 6.38
N PHE A 44 -0.01 -3.52 6.56
CA PHE A 44 -1.06 -2.76 7.20
C PHE A 44 -0.69 -2.42 8.65
N CYS A 45 -0.35 -3.43 9.45
CA CYS A 45 -0.05 -3.28 10.87
C CYS A 45 1.31 -2.61 11.11
N ASN A 46 2.36 -3.04 10.40
CA ASN A 46 3.73 -2.67 10.71
C ASN A 46 4.25 -1.47 9.90
N SER A 47 3.44 -0.93 8.97
CA SER A 47 3.88 0.18 8.12
C SER A 47 2.78 1.22 7.91
N PHE A 48 1.65 0.84 7.32
CA PHE A 48 0.59 1.78 6.94
C PHE A 48 0.02 2.54 8.14
N VAL A 49 -0.44 1.82 9.18
CA VAL A 49 -1.04 2.45 10.36
C VAL A 49 -0.06 3.41 11.03
N LEU A 50 1.19 3.00 11.21
CA LEU A 50 2.25 3.82 11.82
C LEU A 50 2.55 5.07 11.01
N ASP A 51 2.70 4.94 9.69
CA ASP A 51 3.00 6.07 8.81
C ASP A 51 1.84 7.07 8.73
N VAL A 52 0.60 6.59 8.66
CA VAL A 52 -0.59 7.44 8.61
C VAL A 52 -0.81 8.14 9.95
N GLN A 53 -0.62 7.44 11.07
CA GLN A 53 -0.68 8.05 12.39
C GLN A 53 0.32 9.19 12.52
N ARG A 54 1.61 8.95 12.22
CA ARG A 54 2.65 10.00 12.24
C ARG A 54 2.31 11.18 11.35
N TYR A 55 1.76 10.91 10.15
CA TYR A 55 1.38 11.96 9.22
C TYR A 55 0.23 12.83 9.77
N LEU A 56 -0.81 12.20 10.32
CA LEU A 56 -1.98 12.91 10.86
C LEU A 56 -1.64 13.66 12.15
N GLU A 57 -0.82 13.08 13.04
CA GLU A 57 -0.28 13.76 14.22
C GLU A 57 0.48 15.03 13.83
N LYS A 58 1.36 14.95 12.83
CA LYS A 58 2.09 16.11 12.29
C LYS A 58 1.16 17.19 11.71
N LYS A 59 -0.02 16.79 11.24
CA LYS A 59 -1.05 17.69 10.70
C LYS A 59 -2.09 18.10 11.76
N ASN A 60 -1.93 17.69 13.01
CA ASN A 60 -2.87 17.90 14.10
C ASN A 60 -4.30 17.40 13.79
N PHE A 61 -4.39 16.26 13.11
CA PHE A 61 -5.65 15.59 12.80
C PHE A 61 -5.80 14.30 13.61
N SER A 62 -7.04 13.99 14.00
CA SER A 62 -7.36 12.70 14.61
C SER A 62 -7.13 11.55 13.61
N LEU A 63 -6.63 10.41 14.09
CA LEU A 63 -6.49 9.19 13.30
C LEU A 63 -7.87 8.64 12.94
N LYS A 64 -8.40 9.03 11.78
CA LYS A 64 -9.62 8.47 11.19
C LYS A 64 -9.37 8.26 9.72
N VAL A 65 -9.25 6.99 9.32
CA VAL A 65 -8.80 6.63 7.97
C VAL A 65 -9.81 5.69 7.33
N LEU A 66 -10.13 5.96 6.07
CA LEU A 66 -10.89 5.07 5.21
C LEU A 66 -9.95 4.49 4.16
N LEU A 67 -9.84 3.16 4.13
CA LEU A 67 -9.08 2.44 3.11
C LEU A 67 -10.05 1.75 2.15
N LEU A 68 -9.97 2.11 0.85
CA LEU A 68 -10.78 1.54 -0.22
C LEU A 68 -9.95 0.52 -1.01
N GLY A 69 -10.46 -0.71 -1.17
CA GLY A 69 -9.78 -1.79 -1.90
C GLY A 69 -10.68 -2.54 -2.89
N ASN A 70 -10.08 -3.16 -3.90
CA ASN A 70 -10.78 -3.89 -4.99
C ASN A 70 -10.50 -5.43 -4.98
N THR A 71 -9.75 -5.96 -4.01
CA THR A 71 -9.20 -7.34 -4.03
C THR A 71 -9.12 -7.94 -2.61
N PRO A 72 -9.08 -9.27 -2.43
CA PRO A 72 -10.22 -10.07 -1.95
C PRO A 72 -10.35 -10.20 -0.42
N GLY A 73 -11.54 -10.62 -0.02
CA GLY A 73 -12.05 -10.68 1.35
C GLY A 73 -11.34 -11.57 2.38
N HIS A 74 -10.15 -12.11 2.12
CA HIS A 74 -9.28 -12.70 3.15
C HIS A 74 -8.62 -11.64 4.05
N LEU A 75 -8.78 -10.36 3.69
CA LEU A 75 -8.36 -9.20 4.48
C LEU A 75 -9.48 -8.67 5.39
N LYS A 76 -10.65 -9.33 5.44
CA LYS A 76 -11.79 -8.90 6.26
C LYS A 76 -11.51 -8.94 7.76
N GLU A 77 -10.56 -9.77 8.20
CA GLU A 77 -10.18 -9.92 9.61
C GLU A 77 -9.17 -8.87 10.08
N LEU A 78 -8.69 -7.99 9.18
CA LEU A 78 -7.84 -6.87 9.58
C LEU A 78 -8.70 -5.77 10.18
N GLU A 79 -8.69 -5.70 11.52
CA GLU A 79 -9.37 -4.67 12.28
C GLU A 79 -8.37 -3.71 12.93
N HIS A 80 -8.73 -2.44 12.92
CA HIS A 80 -8.05 -1.42 13.70
C HIS A 80 -9.09 -0.38 14.15
N PRO A 81 -9.11 0.05 15.42
CA PRO A 81 -10.19 0.88 15.97
C PRO A 81 -10.39 2.20 15.22
N ASN A 82 -9.33 2.69 14.56
CA ASN A 82 -9.29 3.99 13.90
C ASN A 82 -9.17 3.91 12.36
N VAL A 83 -9.17 2.71 11.78
CA VAL A 83 -9.07 2.51 10.34
C VAL A 83 -10.23 1.65 9.87
N LYS A 84 -11.08 2.22 9.02
CA LYS A 84 -12.18 1.51 8.36
C LYS A 84 -11.70 1.01 6.99
N ILE A 85 -11.78 -0.28 6.76
CA ILE A 85 -11.50 -0.88 5.45
C ILE A 85 -12.82 -1.17 4.76
N ILE A 86 -12.97 -0.72 3.51
CA ILE A 86 -14.15 -1.00 2.68
C ILE A 86 -13.67 -1.62 1.36
N PHE A 87 -14.22 -2.79 1.05
CA PHE A 87 -14.03 -3.43 -0.25
C PHE A 87 -15.13 -2.94 -1.20
N LEU A 88 -14.72 -2.40 -2.34
CA LEU A 88 -15.64 -1.95 -3.38
C LEU A 88 -16.22 -3.16 -4.12
N PRO A 89 -17.46 -3.06 -4.63
CA PRO A 89 -18.02 -4.09 -5.49
C PRO A 89 -17.13 -4.33 -6.73
N PRO A 90 -17.10 -5.56 -7.27
CA PRO A 90 -16.37 -5.86 -8.49
C PRO A 90 -16.71 -4.88 -9.62
N ASN A 91 -15.72 -4.49 -10.41
CA ASN A 91 -15.85 -3.59 -11.58
C ASN A 91 -16.35 -2.17 -11.28
N THR A 92 -16.36 -1.73 -10.01
CA THR A 92 -16.73 -0.34 -9.65
C THR A 92 -15.54 0.54 -9.28
N ALA A 93 -14.35 -0.05 -9.12
CA ALA A 93 -13.15 0.65 -8.68
C ALA A 93 -12.79 1.84 -9.58
N SER A 94 -12.84 1.69 -10.90
CA SER A 94 -12.58 2.81 -11.83
C SER A 94 -13.50 4.01 -11.66
N LEU A 95 -14.75 3.76 -11.23
CA LEU A 95 -15.75 4.80 -11.04
C LEU A 95 -15.65 5.46 -9.66
N ILE A 96 -15.30 4.70 -8.62
CA ILE A 96 -15.43 5.13 -7.22
C ILE A 96 -14.07 5.35 -6.55
N GLN A 97 -13.05 4.59 -6.93
CA GLN A 97 -11.75 4.59 -6.28
C GLN A 97 -10.90 5.76 -6.81
N PRO A 98 -10.48 6.71 -5.95
CA PRO A 98 -9.68 7.86 -6.38
C PRO A 98 -8.36 7.47 -7.05
N LEU A 99 -7.81 6.29 -6.71
CA LEU A 99 -6.58 5.80 -7.31
C LEU A 99 -6.73 5.59 -8.82
N ASP A 100 -7.84 5.00 -9.25
CA ASP A 100 -8.14 4.74 -10.66
C ASP A 100 -8.62 6.00 -11.41
N GLN A 101 -9.11 7.01 -10.69
CA GLN A 101 -9.60 8.28 -11.26
C GLN A 101 -8.51 9.31 -11.61
N GLY A 102 -7.23 8.96 -11.50
CA GLY A 102 -6.17 9.83 -11.99
C GLY A 102 -4.86 9.75 -11.22
N VAL A 103 -4.86 9.26 -9.98
CA VAL A 103 -3.62 9.15 -9.20
C VAL A 103 -2.65 8.17 -9.87
N ILE A 104 -3.14 7.01 -10.31
CA ILE A 104 -2.32 6.01 -11.01
C ILE A 104 -1.81 6.54 -12.35
N SER A 105 -2.67 7.18 -13.16
CA SER A 105 -2.25 7.70 -14.47
C SER A 105 -1.25 8.84 -14.33
N THR A 106 -1.48 9.74 -13.38
CA THR A 106 -0.55 10.83 -13.04
C THR A 106 0.79 10.28 -12.58
N PHE A 107 0.79 9.33 -11.64
CA PHE A 107 2.02 8.70 -11.16
C PHE A 107 2.80 8.04 -12.29
N LYS A 108 2.13 7.30 -13.18
CA LYS A 108 2.78 6.70 -14.36
C LYS A 108 3.40 7.78 -15.24
N ALA A 109 2.70 8.86 -15.56
CA ALA A 109 3.23 9.94 -16.40
C ALA A 109 4.51 10.61 -15.83
N TYR A 110 4.71 10.60 -14.51
CA TYR A 110 5.92 11.16 -13.88
C TYR A 110 7.10 10.18 -13.81
N TYR A 111 6.85 8.86 -13.81
CA TYR A 111 7.85 7.86 -13.42
C TYR A 111 7.99 6.67 -14.40
N VAL A 112 7.15 6.58 -15.43
CA VAL A 112 7.14 5.54 -16.48
C VAL A 112 7.07 6.20 -17.84
#